data_AF-A0A925XFS1-F1
#
_entry.id   AF-A0A925XFS1-F1
#
_cell.length_a   1.000
_cell.length_b   1.000
_cell.length_c   1.000
_cell.angle_alpha   90.00
_cell.angle_beta   90.00
_cell.angle_gamma   90.00
#
_symmetry.space_group_name_H-M   'P 1'
#
loop_
_entity.id
_entity.type
_entity.pdbx_description
1 polymer ?
#
loop_
_entity_poly.entity_id
_entity_poly.type
_entity_poly.pdbx_seq_one_letter_code
_entity_poly.pdbx_strand_id
1 'polypeptide(L)'
;MSETIGALLGVVLGFLLPSVASLLRSYTTGRRFENAVRAELAEARELLGRKMRWILRDETGVTPDPRRDPSHVVNYCGRLLYLGEPEDFSVHLPFWEQNIKAVIEVTPAKAFATLFREVVLVNRFVSKFRDMKLAFTSGLGDPTWMAIACLGDLISIHDKLFPEQTLAETLTAPSAPSSSSVAAKHGSDT
;
A
#
# COMPACT_ATOMS: atom_id res chain seq x y z
N MET A 1 -28.33 -56.00 -22.86
CA MET A 1 -28.28 -55.30 -21.55
C MET A 1 -26.93 -54.63 -21.27
N SER A 2 -25.80 -55.14 -21.78
CA SER A 2 -24.47 -54.50 -21.65
C SER A 2 -24.29 -53.24 -22.51
N GLU A 3 -24.83 -53.22 -23.73
CA GLU A 3 -24.69 -52.09 -24.68
C GLU A 3 -25.42 -50.82 -24.23
N THR A 4 -26.58 -50.97 -23.58
CA THR A 4 -27.34 -49.85 -23.02
C THR A 4 -26.61 -49.19 -21.84
N ILE A 5 -25.88 -49.95 -21.03
CA ILE A 5 -25.08 -49.41 -19.92
C ILE A 5 -23.85 -48.65 -20.45
N GLY A 6 -23.20 -49.17 -21.50
CA GLY A 6 -22.06 -48.50 -22.15
C GLY A 6 -22.44 -47.16 -22.80
N ALA A 7 -23.60 -47.10 -23.46
CA ALA A 7 -24.12 -45.86 -24.04
C ALA A 7 -24.50 -44.83 -22.96
N LEU A 8 -25.11 -45.27 -21.85
CA LEU A 8 -25.47 -44.39 -20.74
C LEU A 8 -24.22 -43.84 -20.02
N LEU A 9 -23.20 -44.68 -19.81
CA LEU A 9 -21.91 -44.22 -19.29
C LEU A 9 -21.24 -43.23 -20.25
N GLY A 10 -21.25 -43.51 -21.56
CA GLY A 10 -20.68 -42.64 -22.58
C GLY A 10 -21.35 -41.27 -22.66
N VAL A 11 -22.67 -41.20 -22.50
CA VAL A 11 -23.43 -39.93 -22.46
C VAL A 11 -23.14 -39.17 -21.17
N VAL A 12 -23.11 -39.85 -20.02
CA VAL A 12 -22.81 -39.23 -18.72
C VAL A 12 -21.37 -38.71 -18.66
N LEU A 13 -20.39 -39.47 -19.15
CA LEU A 13 -19.00 -39.03 -19.30
C LEU A 13 -18.86 -37.90 -20.33
N GLY A 14 -19.55 -38.01 -21.47
CA GLY A 14 -19.55 -36.98 -22.51
C GLY A 14 -20.15 -35.64 -22.05
N PHE A 15 -21.06 -35.66 -21.08
CA PHE A 15 -21.67 -34.46 -20.50
C PHE A 15 -20.88 -33.91 -19.29
N LEU A 16 -20.31 -34.79 -18.46
CA LEU A 16 -19.54 -34.38 -17.26
C LEU A 16 -18.12 -33.89 -17.60
N LEU A 17 -17.45 -34.48 -18.59
CA LEU A 17 -16.08 -34.10 -18.96
C LEU A 17 -15.97 -32.62 -19.39
N PRO A 18 -16.87 -32.06 -20.22
CA PRO A 18 -16.87 -30.63 -20.55
C PRO A 18 -17.12 -29.72 -19.34
N SER A 19 -18.01 -30.11 -18.43
CA SER A 19 -18.29 -29.36 -17.20
C SER A 19 -17.11 -29.36 -16.22
N VAL A 20 -16.41 -30.49 -16.09
CA VAL A 20 -15.20 -30.59 -15.27
C VAL A 20 -14.04 -29.82 -15.93
N ALA A 21 -13.90 -29.90 -17.25
CA ALA A 21 -12.90 -29.14 -17.99
C ALA A 21 -13.14 -27.62 -17.94
N SER A 22 -14.40 -27.17 -17.98
CA SER A 22 -14.75 -25.75 -17.83
C SER A 22 -14.49 -25.25 -16.41
N LEU A 23 -14.78 -26.06 -15.38
CA LEU A 23 -14.43 -25.78 -13.99
C LEU A 23 -12.92 -25.67 -13.78
N LEU A 24 -12.13 -26.61 -14.33
CA LEU A 24 -10.67 -26.58 -14.26
C LEU A 24 -10.07 -25.37 -14.99
N ARG A 25 -10.62 -25.00 -16.17
CA ARG A 25 -10.21 -23.79 -16.88
C ARG A 25 -10.58 -22.52 -16.12
N SER A 26 -11.77 -22.45 -15.52
CA SER A 26 -12.18 -21.33 -14.67
C SER A 26 -11.26 -21.18 -13.47
N TYR A 27 -10.94 -22.27 -12.78
CA TYR A 27 -10.04 -22.27 -11.64
C TYR A 27 -8.60 -21.83 -12.00
N THR A 28 -8.04 -22.39 -13.07
CA THR A 28 -6.69 -22.00 -13.54
C THR A 28 -6.63 -20.56 -14.03
N THR A 29 -7.68 -20.07 -14.68
CA THR A 29 -7.79 -18.67 -15.11
C THR A 29 -7.93 -17.75 -13.90
N GLY A 30 -8.78 -18.09 -12.93
CA GLY A 30 -8.92 -17.35 -11.67
C GLY A 30 -7.59 -17.20 -10.94
N ARG A 31 -6.79 -18.28 -10.87
CA ARG A 31 -5.47 -18.22 -10.25
C ARG A 31 -4.48 -17.31 -11.00
N ARG A 32 -4.54 -17.28 -12.34
CA ARG A 32 -3.72 -16.36 -13.16
C ARG A 32 -4.12 -14.90 -12.93
N PHE A 33 -5.42 -14.62 -12.87
CA PHE A 33 -5.94 -13.29 -12.58
C PHE A 33 -5.56 -12.85 -11.17
N GLU A 34 -5.74 -13.72 -10.17
CA GLU A 34 -5.30 -13.45 -8.79
C GLU A 34 -3.81 -13.13 -8.73
N ASN A 35 -2.95 -13.91 -9.39
CA ASN A 35 -1.51 -13.67 -9.41
C ASN A 35 -1.16 -12.34 -10.10
N ALA A 36 -1.83 -12.00 -11.20
CA ALA A 36 -1.61 -10.74 -11.92
C ALA A 36 -1.99 -9.53 -11.05
N VAL A 37 -3.15 -9.56 -10.40
CA VAL A 37 -3.56 -8.49 -9.46
C VAL A 37 -2.60 -8.41 -8.28
N ARG A 38 -2.13 -9.54 -7.74
CA ARG A 38 -1.15 -9.53 -6.64
C ARG A 38 0.20 -8.95 -7.04
N ALA A 39 0.68 -9.23 -8.25
CA ALA A 39 1.92 -8.64 -8.76
C ALA A 39 1.79 -7.11 -8.85
N GLU A 40 0.68 -6.64 -9.42
CA GLU A 40 0.37 -5.22 -9.54
C GLU A 40 0.23 -4.53 -8.17
N LEU A 41 -0.43 -5.19 -7.22
CA LEU A 41 -0.54 -4.72 -5.83
C LEU A 41 0.83 -4.69 -5.12
N ALA A 42 1.76 -5.60 -5.44
CA ALA A 42 3.10 -5.59 -4.86
C ALA A 42 3.89 -4.35 -5.34
N GLU A 43 3.81 -4.00 -6.61
CA GLU A 43 4.42 -2.78 -7.15
C GLU A 43 3.80 -1.51 -6.55
N ALA A 44 2.47 -1.47 -6.46
CA ALA A 44 1.74 -0.38 -5.81
C ALA A 44 2.18 -0.20 -4.36
N ARG A 45 2.31 -1.31 -3.61
CA ARG A 45 2.81 -1.30 -2.23
C ARG A 45 4.23 -0.74 -2.14
N GLU A 46 5.14 -1.13 -3.04
CA GLU A 46 6.49 -0.57 -3.04
C GLU A 46 6.49 0.95 -3.26
N LEU A 47 5.66 1.44 -4.19
CA LEU A 47 5.48 2.88 -4.42
C LEU A 47 4.94 3.58 -3.18
N LEU A 48 3.91 3.03 -2.53
CA LEU A 48 3.35 3.57 -1.29
C LEU A 48 4.38 3.60 -0.16
N GLY A 49 5.15 2.53 0.03
CA GLY A 49 6.19 2.47 1.07
C GLY A 49 7.33 3.46 0.82
N ARG A 50 7.76 3.64 -0.43
CA ARG A 50 8.72 4.70 -0.81
C ARG A 50 8.14 6.08 -0.52
N LYS A 51 6.88 6.30 -0.89
CA LYS A 51 6.21 7.58 -0.66
C LYS A 51 6.08 7.89 0.81
N MET A 52 5.71 6.91 1.63
CA MET A 52 5.58 7.09 3.07
C MET A 52 6.91 7.41 3.73
N ARG A 53 8.00 6.74 3.34
CA ARG A 53 9.36 7.10 3.80
C ARG A 53 9.75 8.53 3.42
N TRP A 54 9.36 8.97 2.23
CA TRP A 54 9.59 10.34 1.78
C TRP A 54 8.77 11.37 2.57
N ILE A 55 7.52 11.07 2.94
CA ILE A 55 6.67 11.93 3.79
C ILE A 55 7.25 12.05 5.20
N LEU A 56 7.71 10.94 5.76
CA LEU A 56 8.20 10.84 7.14
C LEU A 56 9.69 11.17 7.30
N ARG A 57 10.32 11.75 6.27
CA ARG A 57 11.71 12.18 6.35
C ARG A 57 11.83 13.29 7.39
N ASP A 58 12.79 13.14 8.29
CA ASP A 58 13.00 14.09 9.36
C ASP A 58 13.82 15.28 8.84
N GLU A 59 13.31 16.49 9.05
CA GLU A 59 13.98 17.75 8.69
C GLU A 59 14.64 18.38 9.93
N THR A 60 14.69 17.68 11.06
CA THR A 60 15.38 18.14 12.28
C THR A 60 16.87 18.34 12.01
N GLY A 61 17.37 19.56 12.21
CA GLY A 61 18.77 19.91 11.99
C GLY A 61 19.17 20.10 10.52
N VAL A 62 18.22 19.99 9.58
CA VAL A 62 18.44 20.36 8.18
C VAL A 62 18.42 21.87 8.07
N THR A 63 19.40 22.46 7.39
CA THR A 63 19.42 23.91 7.13
C THR A 63 18.20 24.28 6.29
N PRO A 64 17.32 25.20 6.73
CA PRO A 64 16.11 25.53 5.99
C PRO A 64 16.47 26.06 4.60
N ASP A 65 15.89 25.49 3.57
CA ASP A 65 15.93 26.09 2.24
C ASP A 65 15.12 27.40 2.31
N PRO A 66 15.73 28.57 1.99
CA PRO A 66 15.04 29.86 2.05
C PRO A 66 13.83 29.98 1.11
N ARG A 67 13.66 29.03 0.17
CA ARG A 67 12.50 28.96 -0.72
C ARG A 67 11.31 28.18 -0.11
N ARG A 68 11.50 27.48 1.01
CA ARG A 68 10.45 26.72 1.67
C ARG A 68 9.66 27.61 2.62
N ASP A 69 8.34 27.51 2.55
CA ASP A 69 7.44 28.18 3.48
C ASP A 69 7.50 27.52 4.88
N PRO A 70 7.90 28.23 5.95
CA PRO A 70 7.96 27.66 7.30
C PRO A 70 6.60 27.17 7.83
N SER A 71 5.49 27.72 7.35
CA SER A 71 4.14 27.31 7.76
C SER A 71 3.76 25.90 7.29
N HIS A 72 4.55 25.32 6.38
CA HIS A 72 4.38 23.96 5.88
C HIS A 72 5.19 22.92 6.68
N VAL A 73 5.94 23.36 7.70
CA VAL A 73 6.66 22.49 8.64
C VAL A 73 5.75 22.10 9.78
N VAL A 74 5.66 20.80 10.04
CA VAL A 74 4.74 20.21 11.01
C VAL A 74 5.52 19.38 12.02
N ASN A 75 5.22 19.54 13.31
CA ASN A 75 5.74 18.63 14.34
C ASN A 75 4.82 17.42 14.46
N TYR A 76 5.36 16.22 14.23
CA TYR A 76 4.65 14.96 14.38
C TYR A 76 5.51 13.96 15.15
N CYS A 77 5.02 13.49 16.30
CA CYS A 77 5.72 12.55 17.19
C CYS A 77 7.17 12.99 17.51
N GLY A 78 7.40 14.28 17.71
CA GLY A 78 8.73 14.82 18.06
C GLY A 78 9.69 14.99 16.88
N ARG A 79 9.22 14.77 15.64
CA ARG A 79 9.98 15.02 14.41
C ARG A 79 9.42 16.22 13.67
N LEU A 80 10.28 16.96 12.97
CA LEU A 80 9.88 18.04 12.09
C LEU A 80 9.74 17.50 10.66
N LEU A 81 8.54 17.58 10.11
CA LEU A 81 8.22 17.09 8.77
C LEU A 81 7.84 18.26 7.87
N TYR A 82 8.40 18.34 6.67
CA TYR A 82 7.99 19.34 5.67
C TYR A 82 6.95 18.74 4.72
N LEU A 83 5.67 19.09 4.92
CA LEU A 83 4.56 18.43 4.23
C LEU A 83 4.00 19.22 3.04
N GLY A 84 4.21 20.53 2.99
CA GLY A 84 3.62 21.40 1.97
C GLY A 84 4.39 21.51 0.67
N GLU A 85 5.23 20.53 0.32
CA GLU A 85 5.86 20.46 -1.00
C GLU A 85 4.81 20.28 -2.10
N PRO A 86 4.85 21.07 -3.18
CA PRO A 86 3.98 20.90 -4.33
C PRO A 86 4.37 19.61 -5.04
N GLU A 87 3.56 18.58 -4.85
CA GLU A 87 3.86 17.26 -5.37
C GLU A 87 2.59 16.46 -5.59
N ASP A 88 2.53 15.80 -6.74
CA ASP A 88 1.47 14.87 -7.08
C ASP A 88 1.92 13.43 -6.83
N PHE A 89 0.97 12.56 -6.52
CA PHE A 89 1.20 11.13 -6.37
C PHE A 89 0.03 10.38 -6.96
N SER A 90 0.33 9.45 -7.87
CA SER A 90 -0.65 8.53 -8.44
C SER A 90 -0.09 7.12 -8.44
N VAL A 91 -0.99 6.17 -8.35
CA VAL A 91 -0.70 4.74 -8.54
C VAL A 91 -1.75 4.22 -9.49
N HIS A 92 -1.31 3.57 -10.57
CA HIS A 92 -2.18 3.00 -11.57
C HIS A 92 -2.21 1.48 -11.38
N LEU A 93 -3.39 0.90 -11.49
CA LEU A 93 -3.59 -0.55 -11.44
C LEU A 93 -4.22 -1.00 -12.77
N PRO A 94 -3.52 -0.85 -13.90
CA PRO A 94 -4.08 -1.09 -15.23
C PRO A 94 -4.70 -2.47 -15.42
N PHE A 95 -4.10 -3.53 -14.87
CA PHE A 95 -4.66 -4.87 -14.97
C PHE A 95 -6.00 -4.96 -14.21
N TRP A 96 -6.03 -4.51 -12.96
CA TRP A 96 -7.27 -4.45 -12.18
C TRP A 96 -8.35 -3.61 -12.87
N GLU A 97 -8.00 -2.39 -13.31
CA GLU A 97 -8.93 -1.43 -13.93
C GLU A 97 -9.55 -1.98 -15.22
N GLN A 98 -8.75 -2.62 -16.07
CA GLN A 98 -9.22 -3.19 -17.34
C GLN A 98 -10.01 -4.49 -17.15
N ASN A 99 -9.71 -5.26 -16.11
CA ASN A 99 -10.18 -6.64 -15.99
C ASN A 99 -11.12 -6.90 -14.81
N ILE A 100 -11.56 -5.88 -14.06
CA ILE A 100 -12.35 -6.04 -12.83
C ILE A 100 -13.58 -6.96 -12.99
N LYS A 101 -14.31 -6.86 -14.10
CA LYS A 101 -15.49 -7.72 -14.38
C LYS A 101 -15.10 -9.19 -14.49
N ALA A 102 -14.06 -9.47 -15.29
CA ALA A 102 -13.55 -10.82 -15.45
C ALA A 102 -13.00 -11.36 -14.13
N VAL A 103 -12.25 -10.55 -13.35
CA VAL A 103 -11.75 -10.93 -12.02
C VAL A 103 -12.90 -11.37 -11.11
N ILE A 104 -14.02 -10.62 -11.06
CA ILE A 104 -15.20 -10.95 -10.24
C ILE A 104 -15.80 -12.31 -10.65
N GLU A 105 -15.86 -12.60 -11.94
CA GLU A 105 -16.49 -13.82 -12.46
C GLU A 105 -15.67 -15.08 -12.19
N VAL A 106 -14.33 -14.99 -12.25
CA VAL A 106 -13.45 -16.17 -12.19
C VAL A 106 -12.75 -16.36 -10.85
N THR A 107 -12.74 -15.35 -9.98
CA THR A 107 -12.00 -15.41 -8.71
C THR A 107 -12.92 -15.84 -7.56
N PRO A 108 -12.51 -16.79 -6.69
CA PRO A 108 -13.27 -17.14 -5.50
C PRO A 108 -13.55 -15.92 -4.61
N ALA A 109 -14.77 -15.82 -4.08
CA ALA A 109 -15.24 -14.65 -3.32
C ALA A 109 -14.29 -14.21 -2.18
N LYS A 110 -13.69 -15.15 -1.46
CA LYS A 110 -12.73 -14.86 -0.37
C LYS A 110 -11.45 -14.19 -0.89
N ALA A 111 -10.89 -14.70 -1.98
CA ALA A 111 -9.69 -14.14 -2.60
C ALA A 111 -10.00 -12.76 -3.19
N PHE A 112 -11.12 -12.64 -3.91
CA PHE A 112 -11.60 -11.37 -4.44
C PHE A 112 -11.75 -10.30 -3.36
N ALA A 113 -12.43 -10.63 -2.24
CA ALA A 113 -12.64 -9.67 -1.14
C ALA A 113 -11.32 -9.16 -0.55
N THR A 114 -10.30 -10.02 -0.50
CA THR A 114 -8.96 -9.65 -0.03
C THR A 114 -8.29 -8.66 -1.00
N LEU A 115 -8.25 -9.00 -2.29
CA LEU A 115 -7.68 -8.13 -3.33
C LEU A 115 -8.41 -6.78 -3.40
N PHE A 116 -9.74 -6.81 -3.38
CA PHE A 116 -10.57 -5.63 -3.42
C PHE A 116 -10.27 -4.68 -2.25
N ARG A 117 -10.16 -5.22 -1.02
CA ARG A 117 -9.82 -4.42 0.16
C ARG A 117 -8.47 -3.72 -0.01
N GLU A 118 -7.47 -4.41 -0.56
CA GLU A 118 -6.14 -3.83 -0.78
C GLU A 118 -6.18 -2.72 -1.84
N VAL A 119 -6.85 -2.94 -2.97
CA VAL A 119 -7.06 -1.93 -4.00
C VAL A 119 -7.74 -0.68 -3.43
N VAL A 120 -8.78 -0.87 -2.61
CA VAL A 120 -9.47 0.24 -1.91
C VAL A 120 -8.51 1.01 -1.00
N LEU A 121 -7.61 0.32 -0.28
CA LEU A 121 -6.62 0.97 0.57
C LEU A 121 -5.60 1.78 -0.25
N VAL A 122 -5.12 1.23 -1.38
CA VAL A 122 -4.22 1.95 -2.30
C VAL A 122 -4.88 3.24 -2.81
N ASN A 123 -6.12 3.16 -3.30
CA ASN A 123 -6.84 4.33 -3.79
C ASN A 123 -7.12 5.35 -2.69
N ARG A 124 -7.44 4.89 -1.48
CA ARG A 124 -7.60 5.77 -0.31
C ARG A 124 -6.30 6.47 0.08
N PHE A 125 -5.16 5.78 -0.01
CA PHE A 125 -3.86 6.39 0.23
C PHE A 125 -3.61 7.55 -0.75
N VAL A 126 -3.81 7.30 -2.05
CA VAL A 126 -3.64 8.32 -3.10
C VAL A 126 -4.55 9.53 -2.86
N SER A 127 -5.83 9.29 -2.57
CA SER A 127 -6.77 10.37 -2.26
C SER A 127 -6.35 11.16 -1.02
N LYS A 128 -5.97 10.48 0.06
CA LYS A 128 -5.57 11.14 1.31
C LYS A 128 -4.27 11.92 1.18
N PHE A 129 -3.35 11.43 0.35
CA PHE A 129 -2.14 12.18 0.02
C PHE A 129 -2.48 13.50 -0.67
N ARG A 130 -3.40 13.46 -1.65
CA ARG A 130 -3.88 14.67 -2.32
C ARG A 130 -4.56 15.62 -1.33
N ASP A 131 -5.42 15.11 -0.45
CA ASP A 131 -6.10 15.92 0.56
C ASP A 131 -5.09 16.60 1.51
N MET A 132 -4.02 15.89 1.90
CA MET A 132 -2.92 16.44 2.70
C MET A 132 -2.23 17.62 1.98
N LYS A 133 -2.01 17.52 0.67
CA LYS A 133 -1.43 18.62 -0.12
C LYS A 133 -2.38 19.80 -0.28
N LEU A 134 -3.68 19.52 -0.46
CA LEU A 134 -4.72 20.55 -0.55
C LEU A 134 -4.93 21.30 0.76
N ALA A 135 -4.62 20.70 1.91
CA ALA A 135 -4.72 21.37 3.21
C ALA A 135 -3.93 22.70 3.22
N PHE A 136 -2.76 22.75 2.59
CA PHE A 136 -1.91 23.94 2.52
C PHE A 136 -2.36 24.99 1.50
N THR A 137 -3.27 24.65 0.57
CA THR A 137 -3.70 25.56 -0.51
C THR A 137 -5.17 25.97 -0.42
N SER A 138 -5.99 25.24 0.34
CA SER A 138 -7.46 25.40 0.33
C SER A 138 -7.98 26.66 1.04
N GLY A 139 -7.17 27.28 1.91
CA GLY A 139 -7.58 28.45 2.71
C GLY A 139 -8.69 28.16 3.73
N LEU A 140 -9.03 26.89 3.97
CA LEU A 140 -10.06 26.46 4.91
C LEU A 140 -9.42 25.84 6.15
N GLY A 141 -9.82 26.30 7.34
CA GLY A 141 -9.35 25.74 8.61
C GLY A 141 -7.88 26.01 8.91
N ASP A 142 -7.31 25.25 9.86
CA ASP A 142 -5.88 25.28 10.15
C ASP A 142 -5.16 24.25 9.26
N PRO A 143 -4.31 24.69 8.32
CA PRO A 143 -3.66 23.81 7.35
C PRO A 143 -2.76 22.77 8.02
N THR A 144 -2.12 23.13 9.15
CA THR A 144 -1.22 22.26 9.90
C THR A 144 -2.00 21.10 10.50
N TRP A 145 -3.09 21.40 11.20
CA TRP A 145 -3.93 20.37 11.83
C TRP A 145 -4.58 19.45 10.81
N MET A 146 -5.03 20.01 9.68
CA MET A 146 -5.59 19.23 8.59
C MET A 146 -4.54 18.31 7.95
N ALA A 147 -3.33 18.80 7.72
CA ALA A 147 -2.22 18.00 7.21
C ALA A 147 -1.84 16.87 8.18
N ILE A 148 -1.79 17.15 9.49
CA ILE A 148 -1.56 16.12 10.53
C ILE A 148 -2.65 15.06 10.51
N ALA A 149 -3.92 15.46 10.42
CA ALA A 149 -5.03 14.51 10.36
C ALA A 149 -4.93 13.62 9.12
N CYS A 150 -4.59 14.19 7.97
CA CYS A 150 -4.36 13.41 6.75
C CYS A 150 -3.15 12.49 6.86
N LEU A 151 -2.06 12.93 7.51
CA LEU A 151 -0.89 12.10 7.79
C LEU A 151 -1.25 10.91 8.68
N GLY A 152 -2.06 11.12 9.72
CA GLY A 152 -2.57 10.05 10.59
C GLY A 152 -3.39 9.02 9.81
N ASP A 153 -4.25 9.47 8.90
CA ASP A 153 -5.00 8.59 7.99
C ASP A 153 -4.06 7.80 7.07
N LEU A 154 -3.03 8.44 6.50
CA LEU A 154 -2.04 7.78 5.66
C LEU A 154 -1.27 6.69 6.42
N ILE A 155 -0.88 6.95 7.68
CA ILE A 155 -0.23 5.95 8.55
C ILE A 155 -1.18 4.79 8.83
N SER A 156 -2.44 5.06 9.17
CA SER A 156 -3.44 4.00 9.39
C SER A 156 -3.66 3.13 8.15
N ILE A 157 -3.66 3.74 6.95
CA ILE A 157 -3.80 3.01 5.69
C ILE A 157 -2.54 2.18 5.43
N HIS A 158 -1.37 2.75 5.63
CA HIS A 158 -0.09 2.05 5.51
C HIS A 158 -0.06 0.81 6.42
N ASP A 159 -0.35 0.95 7.71
CA ASP A 159 -0.28 -0.17 8.65
C ASP A 159 -1.29 -1.29 8.32
N LYS A 160 -2.41 -0.96 7.68
CA LYS A 160 -3.37 -1.96 7.15
C LYS A 160 -2.85 -2.69 5.90
N LEU A 161 -2.00 -2.05 5.10
CA LEU A 161 -1.36 -2.64 3.92
C LEU A 161 -0.06 -3.41 4.28
N PHE A 162 0.62 -2.96 5.33
CA PHE A 162 1.90 -3.48 5.82
C PHE A 162 1.84 -3.82 7.31
N PRO A 163 1.07 -4.85 7.71
CA PRO A 163 0.93 -5.20 9.12
C PRO A 163 2.26 -5.59 9.77
N GLU A 164 3.23 -6.10 8.99
CA GLU A 164 4.57 -6.47 9.47
C GLU A 164 5.52 -5.25 9.64
N GLN A 165 5.11 -4.05 9.21
CA GLN A 165 5.93 -2.83 9.20
C GLN A 165 5.15 -1.66 9.80
N THR A 166 4.57 -1.87 10.97
CA THR A 166 3.71 -0.88 11.62
C THR A 166 4.49 0.40 11.95
N LEU A 167 4.13 1.50 11.29
CA LEU A 167 4.77 2.80 11.48
C LEU A 167 4.33 3.46 12.77
N ALA A 168 3.08 3.24 13.21
CA ALA A 168 2.59 3.80 14.47
C ALA A 168 3.46 3.41 15.67
N GLU A 169 3.93 2.16 15.71
CA GLU A 169 4.83 1.65 16.77
C GLU A 169 6.24 2.24 16.64
N THR A 170 6.74 2.34 15.41
CA THR A 170 8.09 2.85 15.13
C THR A 170 8.23 4.35 15.41
N LEU A 171 7.16 5.13 15.19
CA LEU A 171 7.15 6.58 15.38
C LEU A 171 6.94 7.01 16.84
N THR A 172 6.42 6.12 17.68
CA THR A 172 6.16 6.40 19.12
C THR A 172 7.28 5.90 20.04
N ALA A 173 8.18 5.05 19.55
CA ALA A 173 9.36 4.64 20.30
C ALA A 173 10.35 5.81 20.44
N PRO A 174 10.84 6.13 21.65
CA PRO A 174 11.89 7.14 21.82
C PRO A 174 13.12 6.69 21.02
N SER A 175 13.62 7.56 20.13
CA SER A 175 14.87 7.34 19.42
C SER A 175 15.98 7.17 20.45
N ALA A 176 16.40 5.92 20.68
CA ALA A 176 17.54 5.63 21.54
C ALA A 176 18.75 6.40 20.98
N PRO A 177 19.46 7.20 21.78
CA PRO A 177 20.64 7.88 21.31
C PRO A 177 21.66 6.84 20.86
N SER A 178 22.10 6.92 19.62
CA SER A 178 23.21 6.14 19.10
C SER A 178 24.47 6.51 19.87
N SER A 179 24.81 5.71 20.88
CA SER A 179 26.05 5.84 21.62
C SER A 179 27.22 5.47 20.70
N SER A 180 27.78 6.43 19.97
CA SER A 180 29.13 6.30 19.44
C SER A 180 30.12 6.55 20.57
N SER A 181 30.51 5.46 21.24
CA SER A 181 31.63 5.43 22.16
C SER A 181 32.93 5.69 21.39
N VAL A 182 33.35 6.95 21.28
CA VAL A 182 34.74 7.28 20.94
C VAL A 182 35.56 7.13 22.21
N ALA A 183 36.02 5.91 22.47
CA ALA A 183 37.07 5.66 23.45
C ALA A 183 38.42 6.01 22.81
N ALA A 184 38.79 7.29 22.82
CA ALA A 184 40.15 7.71 22.52
C ALA A 184 41.02 7.48 23.77
N LYS A 185 41.61 6.29 23.82
CA LYS A 185 42.76 5.96 24.66
C LYS A 185 43.93 6.83 24.18
N HIS A 186 44.39 7.78 24.98
CA HIS A 186 45.75 8.28 24.85
C HIS A 186 46.45 8.09 26.18
N GLY A 187 47.33 7.08 26.17
CA GLY A 187 48.26 6.82 27.23
C GLY A 187 49.28 7.94 27.32
N SER A 188 49.64 8.22 28.57
CA SER A 188 50.99 8.57 28.97
C SER A 188 52.02 7.83 28.11
N ASP A 189 52.96 8.57 27.52
CA ASP A 189 54.39 8.30 27.67
C ASP A 189 55.22 9.45 27.08
N THR A 190 56.21 9.86 27.88
CA THR A 190 57.33 10.83 27.70
C THR A 190 57.02 12.33 27.70
#